data_AF-A0A965H0D8-F1
#
_entry.id   AF-A0A965H0D8-F1
#
_cell.length_a   1.000
_cell.length_b   1.000
_cell.length_c   1.000
_cell.angle_alpha   90.00
_cell.angle_beta   90.00
_cell.angle_gamma   90.00
#
_symmetry.space_group_name_H-M   'P 1'
#
loop_
_entity.id
_entity.type
_entity.pdbx_description
1 polymer ?
#
loop_
_entity_poly.entity_id
_entity_poly.type
_entity_poly.pdbx_seq_one_letter_code
_entity_poly.pdbx_strand_id
1 'polypeptide(L)'
;MNFDETTLTDAAVARLNQCTDPRLKEIMSSLIRHLHAFVRDIEPTEAEWFQAIQFLTETGQRCDDKRQEFILLSDTLGVSMLVDAINHRNPAGTTDTTVFGPFFVAGAPEIPHWGNIAEGLPGMPCFVSGTVRDTDGKPVEGVVIDLWQTDGVDGLYDVQTAEGKMFGRGRVKTDREGRYAFRTVKPISYTIPSDGPVGGMLRKMGRHPWRPAHVHTMLQREGYRSITTHLFVKGDQWLQSDAVFGVKDSLIVDFIDHPAGATPDGGRCDSPFSVAHYDFTMARA
;
A
#
# COMPACT_ATOMS: atom_id res chain seq x y z
N MET A 1 32.83 26.25 22.66
CA MET A 1 31.59 25.68 23.23
C MET A 1 31.96 24.33 23.79
N ASN A 2 31.58 24.05 25.04
CA ASN A 2 31.60 22.68 25.55
C ASN A 2 30.33 22.02 25.03
N PHE A 3 30.48 20.87 24.36
CA PHE A 3 29.34 20.08 23.91
C PHE A 3 29.18 18.90 24.86
N ASP A 4 28.00 18.79 25.43
CA ASP A 4 27.54 17.69 26.28
C ASP A 4 26.13 17.27 25.87
N GLU A 5 25.60 16.24 26.53
CA GLU A 5 24.26 15.69 26.26
C GLU A 5 23.12 16.71 26.35
N THR A 6 23.30 17.79 27.13
CA THR A 6 22.28 18.82 27.33
C THR A 6 22.38 19.96 26.32
N THR A 7 23.58 20.23 25.80
CA THR A 7 23.88 21.38 24.94
C THR A 7 24.02 21.02 23.45
N LEU A 8 24.30 19.75 23.13
CA LEU A 8 24.58 19.31 21.76
C LEU A 8 23.38 19.49 20.81
N THR A 9 22.15 19.25 21.30
CA THR A 9 20.93 19.35 20.47
C THR A 9 20.72 20.77 19.95
N ASP A 10 20.83 21.77 20.82
CA ASP A 10 20.65 23.16 20.41
C ASP A 10 21.80 23.64 19.52
N ALA A 11 23.02 23.16 19.77
CA ALA A 11 24.15 23.43 18.88
C ALA A 11 23.96 22.85 17.47
N ALA A 12 23.39 21.65 17.36
CA ALA A 12 23.08 21.02 16.07
C ALA A 12 21.96 21.78 15.33
N VAL A 13 20.88 22.12 16.01
CA VAL A 13 19.77 22.91 15.42
C VAL A 13 20.24 24.31 15.00
N ALA A 14 21.13 24.95 15.77
CA ALA A 14 21.69 26.25 15.43
C ALA A 14 22.48 26.25 14.10
N ARG A 15 22.93 25.08 13.59
CA ARG A 15 23.56 24.98 12.27
C ARG A 15 22.62 25.28 11.11
N LEU A 16 21.31 25.25 11.36
CA LEU A 16 20.28 25.61 10.37
C LEU A 16 20.00 27.12 10.33
N ASN A 17 20.72 27.96 11.09
CA ASN A 17 20.46 29.41 11.15
C ASN A 17 20.57 30.12 9.79
N GLN A 18 21.45 29.62 8.90
CA GLN A 18 21.64 30.16 7.55
C GLN A 18 20.79 29.44 6.48
N CYS A 19 19.97 28.45 6.85
CA CYS A 19 19.08 27.78 5.91
C CYS A 19 17.99 28.76 5.45
N THR A 20 17.95 29.03 4.14
CA THR A 20 17.03 29.99 3.52
C THR A 20 15.67 29.37 3.15
N ASP A 21 15.58 28.05 3.05
CA ASP A 21 14.32 27.34 2.87
C ASP A 21 13.63 27.17 4.25
N PRO A 22 12.52 27.88 4.50
CA PRO A 22 11.85 27.84 5.80
C PRO A 22 11.26 26.46 6.11
N ARG A 23 10.79 25.72 5.10
CA ARG A 23 10.17 24.40 5.32
C ARG A 23 11.23 23.35 5.60
N LEU A 24 12.34 23.36 4.86
CA LEU A 24 13.47 22.47 5.14
C LEU A 24 14.04 22.73 6.54
N LYS A 25 14.17 24.00 6.93
CA LYS A 25 14.62 24.38 8.28
C LYS A 25 13.70 23.80 9.36
N GLU A 26 12.38 23.90 9.19
CA GLU A 26 11.40 23.35 10.12
C GLU A 26 11.54 21.81 10.24
N ILE A 27 11.56 21.11 9.10
CA ILE A 27 11.69 19.64 9.05
C ILE A 27 12.96 19.17 9.74
N MET A 28 14.12 19.74 9.36
CA MET A 28 15.41 19.32 9.90
C MET A 28 15.55 19.67 11.39
N SER A 29 14.99 20.80 11.82
CA SER A 29 14.98 21.17 13.25
C SER A 29 14.20 20.16 14.07
N SER A 30 13.01 19.76 13.59
CA SER A 30 12.17 18.76 14.25
C SER A 30 12.87 17.39 14.27
N LEU A 31 13.38 16.93 13.13
CA LEU A 31 14.07 15.64 13.01
C LEU A 31 15.26 15.53 13.97
N ILE A 32 16.14 16.54 14.02
CA ILE A 32 17.30 16.55 14.92
C ILE A 32 16.85 16.44 16.37
N ARG A 33 15.82 17.22 16.77
CA ARG A 33 15.32 17.21 18.15
C ARG A 33 14.73 15.85 18.54
N HIS A 34 13.92 15.25 17.68
CA HIS A 34 13.32 13.92 17.95
C HIS A 34 14.39 12.82 17.94
N LEU A 35 15.36 12.86 17.02
CA LEU A 35 16.45 11.89 16.97
C LEU A 35 17.33 11.97 18.22
N HIS A 36 17.73 13.17 18.64
CA HIS A 36 18.52 13.36 19.87
C HIS A 36 17.72 13.02 21.14
N ALA A 37 16.40 13.23 21.14
CA ALA A 37 15.53 12.78 22.22
C ALA A 37 15.53 11.25 22.31
N PHE A 38 15.38 10.54 21.19
CA PHE A 38 15.46 9.07 21.15
C PHE A 38 16.82 8.55 21.64
N VAL A 39 17.93 9.12 21.17
CA VAL A 39 19.28 8.71 21.62
C VAL A 39 19.46 8.90 23.13
N ARG A 40 18.91 9.97 23.72
CA ARG A 40 18.96 10.17 25.18
C ARG A 40 18.02 9.26 25.95
N ASP A 41 16.89 8.88 25.37
CA ASP A 41 15.92 7.98 25.99
C ASP A 41 16.48 6.57 26.19
N ILE A 42 17.19 6.07 25.17
CA ILE A 42 17.71 4.69 25.17
C ILE A 42 19.19 4.55 25.55
N GLU A 43 19.92 5.67 25.69
CA GLU A 43 21.35 5.73 26.05
C GLU A 43 22.22 4.66 25.34
N PRO A 44 22.25 4.63 23.98
CA PRO A 44 22.85 3.52 23.26
C PRO A 44 24.36 3.48 23.47
N THR A 45 24.89 2.27 23.56
CA THR A 45 26.34 2.04 23.47
C THR A 45 26.87 2.38 22.08
N GLU A 46 28.18 2.63 21.98
CA GLU A 46 28.84 2.82 20.69
C GLU A 46 28.64 1.61 19.76
N ALA A 47 28.63 0.40 20.32
CA ALA A 47 28.39 -0.83 19.58
C ALA A 47 26.98 -0.91 18.99
N GLU A 48 25.95 -0.48 19.73
CA GLU A 48 24.57 -0.40 19.23
C GLU A 48 24.44 0.67 18.15
N TRP A 49 25.10 1.82 18.33
CA TRP A 49 25.15 2.87 17.30
C TRP A 49 25.80 2.37 16.00
N PHE A 50 26.95 1.69 16.08
CA PHE A 50 27.60 1.10 14.90
C PHE A 50 26.71 0.04 14.21
N GLN A 51 25.99 -0.78 14.98
CA GLN A 51 25.01 -1.72 14.41
C GLN A 51 23.87 -1.01 13.68
N ALA A 52 23.35 0.10 14.22
CA ALA A 52 22.34 0.90 13.55
C ALA A 52 22.85 1.53 12.24
N ILE A 53 24.09 2.04 12.24
CA ILE A 53 24.75 2.54 11.02
C ILE A 53 24.90 1.43 9.97
N GLN A 54 25.33 0.23 10.38
CA GLN A 54 25.44 -0.92 9.49
C GLN A 54 24.06 -1.30 8.91
N PHE A 55 23.02 -1.36 9.74
CA PHE A 55 21.65 -1.65 9.30
C PHE A 55 21.16 -0.65 8.23
N LEU A 56 21.35 0.66 8.45
CA LEU A 56 20.97 1.68 7.47
C LEU A 56 21.80 1.59 6.18
N THR A 57 23.08 1.23 6.30
CA THR A 57 23.98 1.02 5.16
C THR A 57 23.52 -0.16 4.31
N GLU A 58 23.26 -1.31 4.93
CA GLU A 58 22.76 -2.51 4.25
C GLU A 58 21.37 -2.26 3.64
N THR A 59 20.52 -1.47 4.32
CA THR A 59 19.20 -1.07 3.80
C THR A 59 19.37 -0.27 2.49
N GLY A 60 20.30 0.69 2.46
CA GLY A 60 20.63 1.43 1.24
C GLY A 60 21.19 0.54 0.14
N GLN A 61 22.12 -0.37 0.47
CA GLN A 61 22.72 -1.30 -0.50
C GLN A 61 21.75 -2.33 -1.08
N ARG A 62 20.64 -2.60 -0.39
CA ARG A 62 19.59 -3.51 -0.87
C ARG A 62 18.59 -2.82 -1.81
N CYS A 63 18.65 -1.49 -1.93
CA CYS A 63 17.80 -0.75 -2.86
C CYS A 63 18.35 -0.81 -4.31
N ASP A 64 17.46 -1.04 -5.26
CA ASP A 64 17.72 -1.02 -6.71
C ASP A 64 16.49 -0.47 -7.48
N ASP A 65 16.48 -0.57 -8.81
CA ASP A 65 15.40 -0.04 -9.66
C ASP A 65 14.05 -0.74 -9.44
N LYS A 66 14.05 -1.94 -8.85
CA LYS A 66 12.85 -2.75 -8.57
C LYS A 66 12.53 -2.86 -7.08
N ARG A 67 13.54 -2.76 -6.21
CA ARG A 67 13.44 -2.93 -4.76
C ARG A 67 13.78 -1.65 -4.03
N GLN A 68 12.86 -1.20 -3.18
CA GLN A 68 13.06 -0.04 -2.32
C GLN A 68 13.01 -0.44 -0.84
N GLU A 69 14.14 -0.88 -0.30
CA GLU A 69 14.24 -1.35 1.09
C GLU A 69 13.98 -0.23 2.11
N PHE A 70 14.31 1.04 1.79
CA PHE A 70 13.94 2.18 2.65
C PHE A 70 12.44 2.46 2.69
N ILE A 71 11.72 2.25 1.57
CA ILE A 71 10.25 2.29 1.57
C ILE A 71 9.72 1.15 2.43
N LEU A 72 10.28 -0.06 2.29
CA LEU A 72 9.87 -1.19 3.10
C LEU A 72 10.13 -0.99 4.60
N LEU A 73 11.24 -0.33 4.97
CA LEU A 73 11.53 0.07 6.34
C LEU A 73 10.47 1.06 6.86
N SER A 74 10.10 2.05 6.05
CA SER A 74 9.01 2.99 6.36
C SER A 74 7.67 2.27 6.54
N ASP A 75 7.33 1.33 5.65
CA ASP A 75 6.10 0.56 5.69
C ASP A 75 6.01 -0.28 6.97
N THR A 76 7.07 -1.02 7.27
CA THR A 76 7.13 -1.94 8.41
C THR A 76 7.25 -1.22 9.75
N LEU A 77 7.68 0.05 9.79
CA LEU A 77 7.63 0.89 10.99
C LEU A 77 6.33 1.71 11.09
N GLY A 78 5.40 1.56 10.15
CA GLY A 78 4.12 2.27 10.12
C GLY A 78 4.22 3.74 9.70
N VAL A 79 5.40 4.21 9.29
CA VAL A 79 5.62 5.60 8.86
C VAL A 79 4.84 5.89 7.59
N SER A 80 4.83 4.97 6.62
CA SER A 80 4.09 5.17 5.36
C SER A 80 2.59 5.33 5.60
N MET A 81 2.00 4.52 6.48
CA MET A 81 0.59 4.64 6.88
C MET A 81 0.30 5.91 7.68
N LEU A 82 1.24 6.36 8.53
CA LEU A 82 1.10 7.62 9.24
C LEU A 82 1.13 8.82 8.30
N VAL A 83 2.02 8.81 7.31
CA VAL A 83 2.08 9.83 6.25
C VAL A 83 0.79 9.84 5.44
N ASP A 84 0.27 8.66 5.07
CA ASP A 84 -1.04 8.54 4.41
C ASP A 84 -2.17 9.18 5.24
N ALA A 85 -2.28 8.80 6.51
CA ALA A 85 -3.33 9.29 7.40
C ALA A 85 -3.28 10.82 7.63
N ILE A 86 -2.08 11.42 7.63
CA ILE A 86 -1.93 12.88 7.78
C ILE A 86 -2.39 13.61 6.52
N ASN A 87 -2.05 13.10 5.33
CA ASN A 87 -2.29 13.78 4.06
C ASN A 87 -3.68 13.49 3.47
N HIS A 88 -4.34 12.41 3.92
CA HIS A 88 -5.66 11.99 3.46
C HIS A 88 -6.73 12.09 4.56
N ARG A 89 -6.72 13.21 5.30
CA ARG A 89 -7.82 13.60 6.20
C ARG A 89 -9.05 13.99 5.37
N ASN A 90 -9.74 12.98 4.88
CA ASN A 90 -10.89 13.13 4.02
C ASN A 90 -12.17 13.38 4.83
N PRO A 91 -13.18 14.04 4.22
CA PRO A 91 -14.50 14.16 4.82
C PRO A 91 -15.07 12.79 5.20
N ALA A 92 -15.86 12.76 6.28
CA ALA A 92 -16.56 11.54 6.70
C ALA A 92 -17.39 10.96 5.54
N GLY A 93 -17.35 9.64 5.41
CA GLY A 93 -18.02 8.91 4.31
C GLY A 93 -17.17 8.73 3.05
N THR A 94 -16.02 9.40 2.92
CA THR A 94 -15.06 9.09 1.84
C THR A 94 -14.44 7.71 2.10
N THR A 95 -14.19 6.93 1.06
CA THR A 95 -13.45 5.67 1.20
C THR A 95 -12.07 5.95 1.80
N ASP A 96 -11.69 5.11 2.76
CA ASP A 96 -10.40 5.17 3.41
C ASP A 96 -9.25 4.93 2.44
N THR A 97 -8.18 5.70 2.58
CA THR A 97 -6.91 5.46 1.90
C THR A 97 -6.04 4.47 2.67
N THR A 98 -5.07 3.86 1.99
CA THR A 98 -4.00 3.07 2.62
C THR A 98 -2.73 3.12 1.76
N VAL A 99 -1.62 2.58 2.29
CA VAL A 99 -0.29 2.66 1.66
C VAL A 99 -0.28 2.21 0.21
N PHE A 100 0.41 2.94 -0.64
CA PHE A 100 0.56 2.61 -2.06
C PHE A 100 1.27 1.27 -2.30
N GLY A 101 2.23 0.93 -1.44
CA GLY A 101 3.10 -0.23 -1.61
C GLY A 101 4.13 -0.04 -2.73
N PRO A 102 5.15 -0.91 -2.82
CA PRO A 102 6.27 -0.72 -3.74
C PRO A 102 6.01 -1.26 -5.15
N PHE A 103 4.84 -1.83 -5.41
CA PHE A 103 4.58 -2.65 -6.61
C PHE A 103 3.66 -2.00 -7.63
N PHE A 104 3.40 -0.70 -7.58
CA PHE A 104 2.66 -0.04 -8.67
C PHE A 104 3.55 0.14 -9.91
N VAL A 105 2.98 -0.06 -11.09
CA VAL A 105 3.62 0.20 -12.39
C VAL A 105 2.65 0.99 -13.26
N ALA A 106 3.10 2.14 -13.75
CA ALA A 106 2.31 2.97 -14.66
C ALA A 106 2.15 2.31 -16.04
N GLY A 107 1.10 2.70 -16.77
CA GLY A 107 0.88 2.22 -18.13
C GLY A 107 0.22 0.84 -18.21
N ALA A 108 -0.48 0.42 -17.14
CA ALA A 108 -1.36 -0.74 -17.20
C ALA A 108 -2.42 -0.58 -18.31
N PRO A 109 -2.79 -1.67 -19.01
CA PRO A 109 -3.75 -1.59 -20.11
C PRO A 109 -5.13 -1.19 -19.61
N GLU A 110 -5.83 -0.38 -20.40
CA GLU A 110 -7.27 -0.18 -20.23
C GLU A 110 -8.01 -1.47 -20.61
N ILE A 111 -8.89 -1.92 -19.73
CA ILE A 111 -9.72 -3.10 -19.94
C ILE A 111 -11.20 -2.70 -20.03
N PRO A 112 -11.99 -3.38 -20.89
CA PRO A 112 -13.42 -3.11 -20.98
C PRO A 112 -14.12 -3.56 -19.69
N HIS A 113 -15.40 -3.19 -19.55
CA HIS A 113 -16.26 -3.72 -18.49
C HIS A 113 -16.22 -5.25 -18.47
N TRP A 114 -15.98 -5.85 -17.29
CA TRP A 114 -15.70 -7.29 -17.10
C TRP A 114 -14.44 -7.83 -17.79
N GLY A 115 -13.52 -6.96 -18.23
CA GLY A 115 -12.19 -7.38 -18.68
C GLY A 115 -11.39 -8.05 -17.56
N ASN A 116 -10.45 -8.92 -17.92
CA ASN A 116 -9.70 -9.75 -16.99
C ASN A 116 -8.26 -9.26 -16.80
N ILE A 117 -7.92 -8.79 -15.60
CA ILE A 117 -6.54 -8.36 -15.28
C ILE A 117 -5.59 -9.52 -14.96
N ALA A 118 -6.14 -10.72 -14.72
CA ALA A 118 -5.41 -11.92 -14.33
C ALA A 118 -5.53 -13.03 -15.38
N GLU A 119 -5.68 -12.68 -16.66
CA GLU A 119 -5.79 -13.67 -17.73
C GLU A 119 -4.53 -14.54 -17.82
N GLY A 120 -4.73 -15.86 -17.70
CA GLY A 120 -3.65 -16.84 -17.68
C GLY A 120 -2.90 -16.97 -16.35
N LEU A 121 -3.26 -16.20 -15.32
CA LEU A 121 -2.69 -16.36 -13.99
C LEU A 121 -3.31 -17.53 -13.23
N PRO A 122 -2.53 -18.25 -12.41
CA PRO A 122 -3.06 -19.29 -11.57
C PRO A 122 -3.88 -18.70 -10.41
N GLY A 123 -4.91 -19.42 -9.98
CA GLY A 123 -5.78 -19.02 -8.87
C GLY A 123 -7.26 -19.29 -9.15
N MET A 124 -8.08 -19.12 -8.12
CA MET A 124 -9.54 -19.20 -8.26
C MET A 124 -10.04 -17.96 -9.02
N PRO A 125 -10.81 -18.10 -10.12
CA PRO A 125 -11.39 -16.94 -10.81
C PRO A 125 -12.20 -16.06 -9.85
N CYS A 126 -12.12 -14.75 -10.00
CA CYS A 126 -12.80 -13.78 -9.15
C CYS A 126 -13.43 -12.65 -9.97
N PHE A 127 -14.64 -12.27 -9.59
CA PHE A 127 -15.42 -11.20 -10.21
C PHE A 127 -15.59 -10.08 -9.19
N VAL A 128 -15.16 -8.88 -9.53
CA VAL A 128 -15.23 -7.71 -8.65
C VAL A 128 -16.03 -6.61 -9.34
N SER A 129 -17.03 -6.08 -8.66
CA SER A 129 -17.86 -4.99 -9.17
C SER A 129 -18.27 -4.00 -8.08
N GLY A 130 -18.79 -2.86 -8.50
CA GLY A 130 -19.24 -1.83 -7.57
C GLY A 130 -19.66 -0.55 -8.25
N THR A 131 -19.88 0.48 -7.45
CA THR A 131 -20.10 1.86 -7.91
C THR A 131 -19.10 2.82 -7.27
N VAL A 132 -18.83 3.92 -7.97
CA VAL A 132 -18.15 5.09 -7.40
C VAL A 132 -19.14 6.23 -7.30
N ARG A 133 -19.28 6.78 -6.09
CA ARG A 133 -20.16 7.91 -5.79
C ARG A 133 -19.38 9.05 -5.16
N ASP A 134 -19.93 10.25 -5.19
CA ASP A 134 -19.42 11.37 -4.39
C ASP A 134 -20.03 11.37 -2.98
N THR A 135 -19.54 12.26 -2.11
CA THR A 135 -20.04 12.39 -0.72
C THR A 135 -21.51 12.81 -0.62
N ASP A 136 -22.12 13.27 -1.71
CA ASP A 136 -23.57 13.57 -1.80
C ASP A 136 -24.38 12.36 -2.32
N GLY A 137 -23.71 11.22 -2.56
CA GLY A 137 -24.30 9.99 -3.08
C GLY A 137 -24.53 9.97 -4.60
N LYS A 138 -24.04 10.97 -5.34
CA LYS A 138 -24.22 11.03 -6.80
C LYS A 138 -23.22 10.10 -7.49
N PRO A 139 -23.61 9.36 -8.53
CA PRO A 139 -22.67 8.54 -9.29
C PRO A 139 -21.60 9.41 -9.95
N VAL A 140 -20.35 8.94 -9.95
CA VAL A 140 -19.22 9.64 -10.57
C VAL A 140 -18.83 8.90 -11.85
N GLU A 141 -19.19 9.48 -12.99
CA GLU A 141 -18.79 8.97 -14.31
C GLU A 141 -17.32 9.25 -14.61
N GLY A 142 -16.69 8.28 -15.26
CA GLY A 142 -15.38 8.45 -15.87
C GLY A 142 -14.21 8.42 -14.88
N VAL A 143 -14.42 7.89 -13.67
CA VAL A 143 -13.34 7.62 -12.71
C VAL A 143 -12.47 6.52 -13.29
N VAL A 144 -11.18 6.81 -13.37
CA VAL A 144 -10.16 5.84 -13.74
C VAL A 144 -9.77 5.07 -12.49
N ILE A 145 -9.85 3.74 -12.53
CA ILE A 145 -9.45 2.86 -11.44
C ILE A 145 -8.29 1.99 -11.95
N ASP A 146 -7.08 2.32 -11.53
CA ASP A 146 -5.92 1.45 -11.72
C ASP A 146 -5.97 0.32 -10.69
N LEU A 147 -5.76 -0.91 -11.16
CA LEU A 147 -5.88 -2.15 -10.39
C LEU A 147 -4.54 -2.89 -10.46
N TRP A 148 -4.08 -3.41 -9.32
CA TRP A 148 -2.96 -4.35 -9.30
C TRP A 148 -3.05 -5.34 -8.14
N GLN A 149 -2.58 -6.57 -8.37
CA GLN A 149 -2.51 -7.61 -7.35
C GLN A 149 -1.45 -8.65 -7.70
N THR A 150 -1.19 -9.56 -6.76
CA THR A 150 -0.40 -10.77 -7.00
C THR A 150 -1.17 -11.80 -7.83
N ASP A 151 -0.46 -12.82 -8.31
CA ASP A 151 -1.09 -14.08 -8.69
C ASP A 151 -1.78 -14.77 -7.49
N GLY A 152 -2.59 -15.81 -7.78
CA GLY A 152 -3.41 -16.51 -6.80
C GLY A 152 -2.83 -17.80 -6.24
N VAL A 153 -1.54 -18.10 -6.46
CA VAL A 153 -0.88 -19.32 -5.96
C VAL A 153 0.45 -19.04 -5.27
N ASP A 154 1.36 -18.34 -5.94
CA ASP A 154 2.71 -18.02 -5.46
C ASP A 154 2.77 -16.67 -4.73
N GLY A 155 1.77 -15.80 -4.95
CA GLY A 155 1.66 -14.52 -4.27
C GLY A 155 2.69 -13.50 -4.75
N LEU A 156 3.03 -13.53 -6.05
CA LEU A 156 4.01 -12.65 -6.68
C LEU A 156 3.34 -11.59 -7.55
N TYR A 157 3.90 -10.38 -7.54
CA TYR A 157 3.65 -9.40 -8.59
C TYR A 157 4.54 -9.68 -9.80
N ASP A 158 4.07 -9.27 -10.98
CA ASP A 158 4.81 -9.33 -12.24
C ASP A 158 6.24 -8.75 -12.19
N VAL A 159 6.44 -7.65 -11.48
CA VAL A 159 7.76 -7.01 -11.30
C VAL A 159 8.77 -7.88 -10.55
N GLN A 160 8.29 -8.90 -9.84
CA GLN A 160 9.10 -9.87 -9.12
C GLN A 160 9.45 -11.09 -9.98
N THR A 161 8.87 -11.25 -11.17
CA THR A 161 9.18 -12.35 -12.08
C THR A 161 10.28 -11.96 -13.07
N ALA A 162 11.01 -12.96 -13.57
CA ALA A 162 12.12 -12.76 -14.50
C ALA A 162 11.65 -12.42 -15.93
N GLU A 163 10.36 -12.64 -16.23
CA GLU A 163 9.81 -12.63 -17.59
C GLU A 163 9.54 -11.22 -18.11
N GLY A 164 9.41 -10.22 -17.23
CA GLY A 164 9.17 -8.83 -17.59
C GLY A 164 7.82 -8.57 -18.27
N LYS A 165 6.94 -9.58 -18.32
CA LYS A 165 5.57 -9.45 -18.84
C LYS A 165 4.66 -8.92 -17.74
N MET A 166 3.94 -7.84 -18.06
CA MET A 166 2.94 -7.29 -17.15
C MET A 166 1.75 -8.25 -16.98
N PHE A 167 1.35 -8.49 -15.73
CA PHE A 167 0.16 -9.28 -15.39
C PHE A 167 -0.44 -8.83 -14.06
N GLY A 168 -1.70 -9.20 -13.80
CA GLY A 168 -2.38 -8.85 -12.55
C GLY A 168 -2.63 -7.36 -12.44
N ARG A 169 -2.63 -6.64 -13.56
CA ARG A 169 -2.78 -5.18 -13.66
C ARG A 169 -3.75 -4.80 -14.75
N GLY A 170 -4.49 -3.72 -14.52
CA GLY A 170 -5.34 -3.13 -15.54
C GLY A 170 -6.00 -1.86 -15.06
N ARG A 171 -6.69 -1.20 -15.97
CA ARG A 171 -7.41 0.04 -15.70
C ARG A 171 -8.84 -0.07 -16.18
N VAL A 172 -9.79 0.14 -15.28
CA VAL A 172 -11.21 0.25 -15.64
C VAL A 172 -11.67 1.70 -15.51
N LYS A 173 -12.77 2.02 -16.18
CA LYS A 173 -13.41 3.33 -16.10
C LYS A 173 -14.88 3.19 -15.71
N THR A 174 -15.35 4.03 -14.79
CA THR A 174 -16.77 4.01 -14.41
C THR A 174 -17.68 4.52 -15.52
N ASP A 175 -18.85 3.91 -15.65
CA ASP A 175 -19.91 4.35 -16.56
C ASP A 175 -20.71 5.55 -16.03
N ARG A 176 -21.79 5.94 -16.73
CA ARG A 176 -22.64 7.09 -16.37
C ARG A 176 -23.33 6.94 -15.02
N GLU A 177 -23.57 5.71 -14.61
CA GLU A 177 -24.16 5.32 -13.33
C GLU A 177 -23.08 5.08 -12.26
N GLY A 178 -21.81 5.37 -12.57
CA GLY A 178 -20.68 5.21 -11.67
C GLY A 178 -20.24 3.75 -11.51
N ARG A 179 -20.76 2.81 -12.30
CA ARG A 179 -20.46 1.37 -12.14
C ARG A 179 -19.10 1.03 -12.70
N TYR A 180 -18.39 0.14 -12.01
CA TYR A 180 -17.19 -0.52 -12.51
C TYR A 180 -17.30 -2.04 -12.32
N ALA A 181 -16.62 -2.80 -13.16
CA ALA A 181 -16.52 -4.25 -13.01
C ALA A 181 -15.29 -4.80 -13.74
N PHE A 182 -14.64 -5.79 -13.14
CA PHE A 182 -13.50 -6.50 -13.71
C PHE A 182 -13.41 -7.94 -13.21
N ARG A 183 -12.62 -8.74 -13.92
CA ARG A 183 -12.28 -10.11 -13.56
C ARG A 183 -10.82 -10.19 -13.14
N THR A 184 -10.55 -11.09 -12.20
CA THR A 184 -9.20 -11.35 -11.68
C THR A 184 -9.14 -12.79 -11.11
N VAL A 185 -8.13 -13.10 -10.31
CA VAL A 185 -8.08 -14.26 -9.42
C VAL A 185 -8.26 -13.81 -7.96
N LYS A 186 -8.92 -14.63 -7.14
CA LYS A 186 -9.15 -14.34 -5.72
C LYS A 186 -7.81 -14.05 -5.05
N PRO A 187 -7.63 -12.88 -4.43
CA PRO A 187 -6.36 -12.54 -3.78
C PRO A 187 -5.99 -13.58 -2.72
N ILE A 188 -4.70 -13.82 -2.57
CA ILE A 188 -4.14 -14.63 -1.50
C ILE A 188 -3.18 -13.79 -0.65
N SER A 189 -2.95 -14.24 0.57
CA SER A 189 -1.94 -13.67 1.44
C SER A 189 -0.54 -13.94 0.89
N TYR A 190 0.35 -12.96 1.04
CA TYR A 190 1.73 -13.05 0.57
C TYR A 190 2.68 -12.36 1.56
N THR A 191 3.98 -12.57 1.42
CA THR A 191 4.98 -11.93 2.27
C THR A 191 5.61 -10.72 1.57
N ILE A 192 5.86 -9.66 2.33
CA ILE A 192 6.80 -8.62 1.87
C ILE A 192 8.21 -9.24 1.71
N PRO A 193 9.10 -8.62 0.90
CA PRO A 193 10.49 -9.06 0.82
C PRO A 193 11.14 -9.15 2.21
N SER A 194 11.59 -10.33 2.63
CA SER A 194 12.08 -10.58 3.99
C SER A 194 13.51 -11.15 4.05
N ASP A 195 14.20 -11.15 2.92
CA ASP A 195 15.58 -11.59 2.73
C ASP A 195 16.62 -10.46 2.95
N GLY A 196 16.15 -9.23 3.18
CA GLY A 196 16.98 -8.05 3.46
C GLY A 196 17.05 -7.66 4.94
N PRO A 197 17.69 -6.51 5.26
CA PRO A 197 17.81 -6.00 6.62
C PRO A 197 16.46 -5.85 7.31
N VAL A 198 15.43 -5.36 6.61
CA VAL A 198 14.08 -5.20 7.19
C VAL A 198 13.50 -6.54 7.63
N GLY A 199 13.67 -7.58 6.83
CA GLY A 199 13.26 -8.94 7.23
C GLY A 199 14.03 -9.44 8.47
N GLY A 200 15.32 -9.12 8.58
CA GLY A 200 16.12 -9.38 9.77
C GLY A 200 15.60 -8.64 11.01
N MET A 201 15.26 -7.37 10.86
CA MET A 201 14.65 -6.54 11.91
C MET A 201 13.32 -7.13 12.37
N LEU A 202 12.40 -7.46 11.45
CA LEU A 202 11.11 -8.06 11.79
C LEU A 202 11.27 -9.35 12.59
N ARG A 203 12.16 -10.26 12.16
CA ARG A 203 12.45 -11.49 12.91
C ARG A 203 12.93 -11.21 14.34
N LYS A 204 13.86 -10.25 14.51
CA LYS A 204 14.36 -9.85 15.83
C LYS A 204 13.26 -9.21 16.71
N MET A 205 12.28 -8.54 16.10
CA MET A 205 11.11 -7.99 16.79
C MET A 205 10.01 -9.03 17.08
N GLY A 206 10.18 -10.29 16.67
CA GLY A 206 9.14 -11.32 16.79
C GLY A 206 7.96 -11.12 15.84
N ARG A 207 8.15 -10.41 14.72
CA ARG A 207 7.12 -10.09 13.73
C ARG A 207 7.25 -10.96 12.48
N HIS A 208 6.11 -11.21 11.83
CA HIS A 208 6.05 -11.92 10.54
C HIS A 208 6.01 -10.93 9.36
N PRO A 209 6.37 -11.37 8.12
CA PRO A 209 6.32 -10.53 6.92
C PRO A 209 4.99 -10.63 6.14
N TRP A 210 4.02 -11.40 6.62
CA TRP A 210 2.75 -11.59 5.90
C TRP A 210 1.90 -10.32 5.82
N ARG A 211 1.32 -10.13 4.64
CA ARG A 211 0.21 -9.22 4.37
C ARG A 211 -1.05 -10.05 4.09
N PRO A 212 -2.22 -9.63 4.59
CA PRO A 212 -3.49 -10.28 4.28
C PRO A 212 -3.80 -10.20 2.79
N ALA A 213 -4.60 -11.13 2.28
CA ALA A 213 -5.05 -11.13 0.89
C ALA A 213 -5.75 -9.82 0.51
N HIS A 214 -5.33 -9.17 -0.57
CA HIS A 214 -5.94 -7.93 -1.06
C HIS A 214 -5.73 -7.67 -2.55
N VAL A 215 -6.58 -6.81 -3.11
CA VAL A 215 -6.35 -6.16 -4.42
C VAL A 215 -6.14 -4.67 -4.20
N HIS A 216 -5.15 -4.09 -4.88
CA HIS A 216 -4.92 -2.66 -4.85
C HIS A 216 -5.82 -1.93 -5.85
N THR A 217 -6.22 -0.73 -5.46
CA THR A 217 -7.02 0.18 -6.29
C THR A 217 -6.50 1.60 -6.15
N MET A 218 -6.38 2.32 -7.27
CA MET A 218 -6.11 3.75 -7.28
C MET A 218 -7.16 4.45 -8.15
N LEU A 219 -7.98 5.29 -7.52
CA LEU A 219 -9.06 6.01 -8.15
C LEU A 219 -8.64 7.44 -8.46
N GLN A 220 -8.84 7.86 -9.71
CA GLN A 220 -8.49 9.18 -10.19
C GLN A 220 -9.61 9.78 -11.04
N ARG A 221 -9.99 11.01 -10.72
CA ARG A 221 -10.93 11.82 -11.51
C ARG A 221 -10.64 13.30 -11.28
N GLU A 222 -10.54 14.06 -12.36
CA GLU A 222 -10.42 15.52 -12.29
C GLU A 222 -11.55 16.13 -11.44
N GLY A 223 -11.21 17.03 -10.52
CA GLY A 223 -12.14 17.64 -9.57
C GLY A 223 -12.43 16.82 -8.30
N TYR A 224 -11.83 15.63 -8.19
CA TYR A 224 -11.93 14.78 -7.00
C TYR A 224 -10.55 14.52 -6.41
N ARG A 225 -10.52 14.23 -5.11
CA ARG A 225 -9.32 13.75 -4.43
C ARG A 225 -9.02 12.33 -4.90
N SER A 226 -7.78 12.08 -5.30
CA SER A 226 -7.32 10.72 -5.62
C SER A 226 -7.41 9.83 -4.38
N ILE A 227 -7.76 8.57 -4.58
CA ILE A 227 -7.79 7.56 -3.51
C ILE A 227 -6.86 6.43 -3.91
N THR A 228 -5.85 6.17 -3.11
CA THR A 228 -5.10 4.91 -3.15
C THR A 228 -5.60 4.06 -1.99
N THR A 229 -6.08 2.86 -2.28
CA THR A 229 -6.59 1.96 -1.25
C THR A 229 -6.52 0.48 -1.65
N HIS A 230 -6.83 -0.40 -0.71
CA HIS A 230 -6.88 -1.85 -0.91
C HIS A 230 -8.27 -2.39 -0.56
N LEU A 231 -8.68 -3.48 -1.21
CA LEU A 231 -9.81 -4.28 -0.77
C LEU A 231 -9.27 -5.58 -0.19
N PHE A 232 -9.42 -5.77 1.13
CA PHE A 232 -8.92 -6.92 1.86
C PHE A 232 -9.95 -8.04 1.93
N VAL A 233 -9.52 -9.29 1.83
CA VAL A 233 -10.41 -10.45 1.91
C VAL A 233 -10.82 -10.70 3.37
N LYS A 234 -12.12 -10.64 3.65
CA LYS A 234 -12.67 -10.97 4.97
C LYS A 234 -12.37 -12.41 5.37
N GLY A 235 -11.99 -12.58 6.63
CA GLY A 235 -11.63 -13.89 7.20
C GLY A 235 -10.19 -14.31 6.95
N ASP A 236 -9.38 -13.48 6.27
CA ASP A 236 -7.95 -13.73 6.14
C ASP A 236 -7.26 -13.67 7.52
N GLN A 237 -6.37 -14.63 7.78
CA GLN A 237 -5.72 -14.83 9.08
C GLN A 237 -4.79 -13.68 9.49
N TRP A 238 -4.35 -12.84 8.55
CA TRP A 238 -3.39 -11.75 8.81
C TRP A 238 -4.04 -10.36 8.91
N LEU A 239 -5.38 -10.26 8.89
CA LEU A 239 -6.08 -8.97 8.95
C LEU A 239 -5.70 -8.13 10.18
N GLN A 240 -5.47 -8.78 11.32
CA GLN A 240 -5.15 -8.12 12.59
C GLN A 240 -3.64 -7.92 12.80
N SER A 241 -2.81 -8.37 11.86
CA SER A 241 -1.35 -8.34 12.03
C SER A 241 -0.59 -8.03 10.73
N ASP A 242 -1.23 -7.34 9.77
CA ASP A 242 -0.60 -6.91 8.52
C ASP A 242 0.78 -6.29 8.78
N ALA A 243 1.82 -6.82 8.14
CA ALA A 243 3.21 -6.41 8.35
C ALA A 243 3.45 -4.91 8.12
N VAL A 244 2.58 -4.25 7.37
CA VAL A 244 2.68 -2.82 7.01
C VAL A 244 1.51 -1.96 7.51
N PHE A 245 0.66 -2.51 8.39
CA PHE A 245 -0.45 -1.78 9.02
C PHE A 245 -1.48 -1.19 8.05
N GLY A 246 -1.67 -1.80 6.87
CA GLY A 246 -2.50 -1.27 5.81
C GLY A 246 -4.00 -1.53 5.96
N VAL A 247 -4.40 -2.40 6.88
CA VAL A 247 -5.80 -2.83 7.06
C VAL A 247 -6.61 -1.77 7.81
N LYS A 248 -7.80 -1.49 7.29
CA LYS A 248 -8.86 -0.72 7.96
C LYS A 248 -10.17 -1.48 7.82
N ASP A 249 -11.02 -1.44 8.84
CA ASP A 249 -12.26 -2.24 8.87
C ASP A 249 -13.19 -1.95 7.68
N SER A 250 -13.27 -0.70 7.24
CA SER A 250 -14.04 -0.23 6.08
C SER A 250 -13.57 -0.79 4.73
N LEU A 251 -12.37 -1.37 4.70
CA LEU A 251 -11.72 -1.93 3.51
C LEU A 251 -11.73 -3.47 3.50
N ILE A 252 -12.35 -4.11 4.50
CA ILE A 252 -12.53 -5.56 4.57
C ILE A 252 -13.80 -5.94 3.82
N VAL A 253 -13.66 -6.78 2.79
CA VAL A 253 -14.71 -7.12 1.83
C VAL A 253 -15.02 -8.61 1.85
N ASP A 254 -16.30 -8.95 1.75
CA ASP A 254 -16.74 -10.34 1.56
C ASP A 254 -16.43 -10.81 0.12
N PHE A 255 -15.48 -11.74 0.00
CA PHE A 255 -15.21 -12.49 -1.23
C PHE A 255 -15.90 -13.85 -1.13
N ILE A 256 -17.10 -13.93 -1.69
CA ILE A 256 -18.01 -15.07 -1.54
C ILE A 256 -17.69 -16.11 -2.61
N ASP A 257 -17.39 -17.33 -2.19
CA ASP A 257 -17.09 -18.43 -3.11
C ASP A 257 -18.36 -19.13 -3.58
N HIS A 258 -18.40 -19.41 -4.87
CA HIS A 258 -19.48 -20.07 -5.58
C HIS A 258 -18.97 -21.34 -6.27
N PRO A 259 -19.80 -22.39 -6.41
CA PRO A 259 -19.47 -23.53 -7.25
C PRO A 259 -19.43 -23.13 -8.73
N ALA A 260 -18.91 -24.02 -9.59
CA ALA A 260 -18.99 -23.86 -11.04
C ALA A 260 -20.44 -23.58 -11.49
N GLY A 261 -20.63 -22.59 -12.35
CA GLY A 261 -21.97 -22.10 -12.69
C GLY A 261 -21.97 -20.75 -13.39
N ALA A 262 -23.15 -20.13 -13.43
CA ALA A 262 -23.35 -18.82 -14.04
C ALA A 262 -22.58 -17.73 -13.28
N THR A 263 -21.97 -16.80 -14.01
CA THR A 263 -21.10 -15.75 -13.46
C THR A 263 -21.73 -14.36 -13.58
N PRO A 264 -21.30 -13.38 -12.76
CA PRO A 264 -21.86 -12.01 -12.78
C PRO A 264 -21.76 -11.28 -14.12
N ASP A 265 -20.80 -11.64 -14.97
CA ASP A 265 -20.63 -11.10 -16.32
C ASP A 265 -21.61 -11.69 -17.36
N GLY A 266 -22.56 -12.52 -16.92
CA GLY A 266 -23.51 -13.22 -17.79
C GLY A 266 -22.94 -14.48 -18.45
N GLY A 267 -21.70 -14.84 -18.12
CA GLY A 267 -21.03 -16.04 -18.60
C GLY A 267 -21.24 -17.27 -17.72
N ARG A 268 -20.26 -18.17 -17.78
CA ARG A 268 -20.18 -19.38 -16.97
C ARG A 268 -18.73 -19.70 -16.62
N CYS A 269 -18.49 -20.14 -15.39
CA CYS A 269 -17.24 -20.75 -14.95
C CYS A 269 -17.42 -22.26 -14.80
N ASP A 270 -16.48 -23.05 -15.34
CA ASP A 270 -16.46 -24.52 -15.21
C ASP A 270 -15.78 -25.00 -13.92
N SER A 271 -15.23 -24.07 -13.13
CA SER A 271 -14.63 -24.28 -11.82
C SER A 271 -15.27 -23.36 -10.78
N PRO A 272 -15.07 -23.61 -9.47
CA PRO A 272 -15.44 -22.66 -8.43
C PRO A 272 -14.82 -21.28 -8.67
N PHE A 273 -15.57 -20.23 -8.33
CA PHE A 273 -15.16 -18.84 -8.51
C PHE A 273 -15.59 -18.00 -7.30
N SER A 274 -15.02 -16.81 -7.15
CA SER A 274 -15.32 -15.89 -6.07
C SER A 274 -15.97 -14.60 -6.58
N VAL A 275 -16.84 -13.98 -5.80
CA VAL A 275 -17.49 -12.70 -6.12
C VAL A 275 -17.30 -11.73 -4.98
N ALA A 276 -16.90 -10.50 -5.31
CA ALA A 276 -16.80 -9.40 -4.35
C ALA A 276 -17.51 -8.15 -4.89
N HIS A 277 -18.19 -7.43 -3.99
CA HIS A 277 -18.84 -6.16 -4.28
C HIS A 277 -18.31 -5.08 -3.34
N TYR A 278 -17.94 -3.91 -3.87
CA TYR A 278 -17.49 -2.78 -3.05
C TYR A 278 -17.89 -1.45 -3.67
N ASP A 279 -18.45 -0.54 -2.89
CA ASP A 279 -18.82 0.79 -3.35
C ASP A 279 -17.82 1.83 -2.83
N PHE A 280 -17.18 2.55 -3.75
CA PHE A 280 -16.26 3.64 -3.42
C PHE A 280 -17.00 4.97 -3.27
N THR A 281 -16.54 5.80 -2.35
CA THR A 281 -16.98 7.18 -2.19
C THR A 281 -15.80 8.13 -2.32
N MET A 282 -15.86 9.07 -3.26
CA MET A 282 -14.82 10.08 -3.51
C MET A 282 -15.23 11.47 -3.02
N ALA A 283 -14.32 12.14 -2.35
CA ALA A 283 -14.49 13.56 -2.00
C ALA A 283 -14.05 14.47 -3.15
N ARG A 284 -14.71 15.62 -3.30
CA ARG A 284 -14.25 16.68 -4.20
C ARG A 284 -12.92 17.28 -3.72
N ALA A 285 -12.09 17.72 -4.65
CA ALA A 285 -10.79 18.33 -4.39
C ALA A 285 -10.92 19.66 -3.64
#